data_AF-A0A4Y9F169-F1
#
_entry.id   AF-A0A4Y9F169-F1
#
_cell.length_a   1.000
_cell.length_b   1.000
_cell.length_c   1.000
_cell.angle_alpha   90.00
_cell.angle_beta   90.00
_cell.angle_gamma   90.00
#
_symmetry.space_group_name_H-M   'P 1'
#
loop_
_entity.id
_entity.type
_entity.pdbx_description
1 polymer ?
#
loop_
_entity_poly.entity_id
_entity_poly.type
_entity_poly.pdbx_seq_one_letter_code
_entity_poly.pdbx_strand_id
1 'polypeptide(L)'
;MNTAFTFSVGLVPSQQELVNLYTSVGWSAYTAHPEDLVPMCTGSLYLAVAREETTGRLAGLVRVVGDGVSQVYITTDTHPSNQHVIDLYRGRGFNPVEGYGCVTLAQFTFEP
;
A
#
# COMPACT_ATOMS: atom_id res chain seq x y z
N MET A 1 1.56 17.06 19.40
CA MET A 1 1.93 15.77 20.01
C MET A 1 2.49 14.91 18.91
N ASN A 2 3.61 14.20 19.12
CA ASN A 2 4.14 13.29 18.12
C ASN A 2 3.29 12.01 18.19
N THR A 3 2.52 11.71 17.14
CA THR A 3 1.73 10.48 17.09
C THR A 3 2.69 9.30 16.91
N ALA A 4 2.66 8.35 17.84
CA ALA A 4 3.45 7.13 17.78
C ALA A 4 2.68 6.01 17.06
N PHE A 5 3.41 5.14 16.36
CA PHE A 5 2.84 4.06 15.55
C PHE A 5 3.50 2.73 15.85
N THR A 6 2.67 1.69 15.93
CA THR A 6 3.11 0.29 15.91
C THR A 6 2.95 -0.29 14.52
N PHE A 7 3.82 -1.23 14.16
CA PHE A 7 3.79 -1.90 12.87
C PHE A 7 3.65 -3.41 13.07
N SER A 8 2.81 -4.05 12.25
CA SER A 8 2.70 -5.50 12.20
C SER A 8 2.69 -6.00 10.76
N VAL A 9 3.10 -7.25 10.57
CA VAL A 9 3.25 -7.89 9.27
C VAL A 9 2.33 -9.11 9.20
N GLY A 10 1.65 -9.29 8.07
CA GLY A 10 0.79 -10.45 7.80
C GLY A 10 -0.58 -10.43 8.47
N LEU A 11 -0.86 -9.45 9.33
CA LEU A 11 -2.18 -9.30 9.96
C LEU A 11 -3.11 -8.47 9.06
N VAL A 12 -4.10 -9.13 8.47
CA VAL A 12 -5.11 -8.50 7.62
C VAL A 12 -6.10 -7.69 8.48
N PRO A 13 -6.26 -6.37 8.26
CA PRO A 13 -7.27 -5.58 8.96
C PRO A 13 -8.69 -6.00 8.57
N SER A 14 -9.66 -5.65 9.41
CA SER A 14 -11.06 -5.89 9.08
C SER A 14 -11.51 -5.05 7.88
N GLN A 15 -12.54 -5.52 7.18
CA GLN A 15 -13.12 -4.80 6.05
C GLN A 15 -13.52 -3.36 6.42
N GLN A 16 -14.12 -3.17 7.60
CA GLN A 16 -14.51 -1.83 8.07
C GLN A 16 -13.30 -0.91 8.27
N GLU A 17 -12.19 -1.42 8.82
CA GLU A 17 -10.97 -0.64 8.97
C GLU A 17 -10.35 -0.26 7.62
N LEU A 18 -10.36 -1.20 6.66
CA LEU A 18 -9.88 -0.95 5.30
C LEU A 18 -10.73 0.11 4.60
N VAL A 19 -12.06 -0.01 4.65
CA VAL A 19 -12.99 1.00 4.11
C VAL A 19 -12.70 2.37 4.73
N ASN A 20 -12.62 2.45 6.06
CA ASN A 20 -12.34 3.71 6.75
C ASN A 20 -11.00 4.34 6.31
N LEU A 21 -9.95 3.52 6.17
CA LEU A 21 -8.64 3.97 5.71
C LEU A 21 -8.72 4.52 4.27
N TYR A 22 -9.26 3.74 3.32
CA TYR A 22 -9.32 4.14 1.91
C TYR A 22 -10.25 5.33 1.67
N THR A 23 -11.37 5.43 2.40
CA THR A 23 -12.22 6.62 2.38
C THR A 23 -11.47 7.87 2.87
N SER A 24 -10.64 7.76 3.92
CA SER A 24 -9.93 8.91 4.49
C SER A 24 -8.95 9.58 3.52
N VAL A 25 -8.49 8.85 2.51
CA VAL A 25 -7.57 9.33 1.46
C VAL A 25 -8.26 9.50 0.09
N GLY A 26 -9.60 9.40 0.03
CA GLY A 26 -10.38 9.66 -1.17
C GLY A 26 -10.32 8.57 -2.25
N TRP A 27 -9.89 7.35 -1.91
CA TRP A 27 -9.75 6.25 -2.88
C TRP A 27 -11.08 5.52 -3.11
N SER A 28 -11.99 6.17 -3.83
CA SER A 28 -13.35 5.70 -4.06
C SER A 28 -13.45 4.38 -4.84
N ALA A 29 -12.50 4.09 -5.74
CA ALA A 29 -12.46 2.86 -6.52
C ALA A 29 -12.41 1.60 -5.64
N TYR A 30 -11.69 1.67 -4.52
CA TYR A 30 -11.56 0.57 -3.57
C TYR A 30 -12.78 0.44 -2.64
N THR A 31 -13.49 1.54 -2.38
CA THR A 31 -14.67 1.54 -1.52
C THR A 31 -15.97 1.25 -2.28
N ALA A 32 -15.93 1.19 -3.62
CA ALA A 32 -17.06 0.79 -4.46
C ALA A 32 -17.37 -0.72 -4.35
N HIS A 33 -16.35 -1.53 -4.05
CA HIS A 33 -16.42 -2.97 -3.87
C HIS A 33 -15.72 -3.36 -2.55
N PRO A 34 -16.27 -2.96 -1.39
CA PRO A 34 -15.60 -3.15 -0.11
C PRO A 34 -15.37 -4.63 0.24
N GLU A 35 -16.16 -5.54 -0.34
CA GLU A 35 -16.01 -7.00 -0.23
C GLU A 35 -14.65 -7.52 -0.72
N ASP A 36 -14.00 -6.81 -1.65
CA ASP A 36 -12.73 -7.21 -2.25
C ASP A 36 -11.51 -6.84 -1.41
N LEU A 37 -11.67 -5.95 -0.42
CA LEU A 37 -10.55 -5.38 0.32
C LEU A 37 -9.82 -6.41 1.18
N VAL A 38 -10.55 -7.30 1.85
CA VAL A 38 -9.96 -8.36 2.67
C VAL A 38 -9.29 -9.43 1.79
N PRO A 39 -9.93 -9.96 0.74
CA PRO A 39 -9.27 -10.83 -0.25
C PRO A 39 -8.00 -10.21 -0.85
N MET A 40 -8.04 -8.93 -1.25
CA MET A 40 -6.88 -8.21 -1.78
C MET A 40 -5.71 -8.18 -0.79
N CYS A 41 -5.98 -7.86 0.48
CA CYS A 41 -4.94 -7.84 1.51
C CYS A 41 -4.41 -9.25 1.80
N THR A 42 -5.29 -10.25 1.79
CA THR A 42 -4.94 -11.66 2.05
C THR A 42 -4.08 -12.24 0.94
N GLY A 43 -4.35 -11.89 -0.32
CA GLY A 43 -3.60 -12.34 -1.48
C GLY A 43 -2.28 -11.59 -1.73
N SER A 44 -1.90 -10.65 -0.86
CA SER A 44 -0.64 -9.91 -1.00
C SER A 44 0.55 -10.79 -0.60
N LEU A 45 1.65 -10.74 -1.37
CA LEU A 45 2.90 -11.43 -1.04
C LEU A 45 3.51 -10.94 0.28
N TYR A 46 3.27 -9.67 0.59
CA TYR A 46 3.63 -9.04 1.84
C TYR A 46 2.61 -7.98 2.20
N LEU A 47 2.24 -7.91 3.47
CA LEU A 47 1.35 -6.89 4.01
C LEU A 47 1.95 -6.38 5.31
N ALA A 48 2.21 -5.08 5.40
CA ALA A 48 2.51 -4.42 6.66
C ALA A 48 1.50 -3.31 6.94
N VAL A 49 1.09 -3.20 8.19
CA VAL A 49 0.09 -2.23 8.64
C VAL A 49 0.66 -1.37 9.76
N ALA A 50 0.30 -0.09 9.76
CA ALA A 50 0.64 0.86 10.80
C ALA A 50 -0.61 1.20 11.61
N ARG A 51 -0.50 1.15 12.94
CA ARG A 51 -1.57 1.52 13.87
C ARG A 51 -1.10 2.59 14.83
N GLU A 52 -1.94 3.60 15.02
CA GLU A 52 -1.70 4.62 16.04
C GLU A 52 -1.71 3.97 17.43
N GLU A 53 -0.67 4.17 18.22
CA GLU A 53 -0.49 3.48 19.51
C GLU A 53 -1.59 3.81 20.52
N THR A 54 -2.08 5.04 20.51
CA THR A 54 -3.04 5.54 21.50
C THR A 54 -4.46 5.06 21.24
N THR A 55 -4.84 4.89 19.97
CA THR A 55 -6.22 4.57 19.56
C THR A 55 -6.36 3.16 19.00
N GLY A 56 -5.24 2.52 18.62
CA GLY A 56 -5.23 1.27 17.86
C GLY A 56 -5.71 1.43 16.42
N ARG A 57 -6.07 2.65 15.98
CA ARG A 57 -6.65 2.90 14.66
C ARG A 57 -5.66 2.58 13.56
N LEU A 58 -6.15 1.90 12.52
CA LEU A 58 -5.39 1.69 11.28
C LEU A 58 -5.07 3.05 10.64
N ALA A 59 -3.79 3.37 10.56
CA ALA A 59 -3.29 4.64 10.05
C ALA A 59 -2.73 4.52 8.63
N GLY A 60 -2.31 3.32 8.22
CA GLY A 60 -1.81 3.06 6.88
C GLY A 60 -1.47 1.59 6.68
N LEU A 61 -1.25 1.21 5.43
CA LEU A 61 -0.74 -0.10 5.05
C LEU A 61 0.16 0.02 3.82
N VAL A 62 1.07 -0.94 3.68
CA VAL A 62 1.78 -1.21 2.43
C VAL A 62 1.59 -2.67 2.08
N ARG A 63 1.33 -2.92 0.79
CA ARG A 63 1.19 -4.27 0.25
C ARG A 63 2.12 -4.47 -0.93
N VAL A 64 2.66 -5.69 -1.03
CA VAL A 64 3.43 -6.17 -2.18
C VAL A 64 2.60 -7.20 -2.91
N VAL A 65 2.50 -7.07 -4.23
CA VAL A 65 1.88 -8.08 -5.12
C VAL A 65 2.87 -8.49 -6.20
N GLY A 66 2.69 -9.66 -6.80
CA GLY A 66 3.62 -10.16 -7.82
C GLY A 66 3.53 -11.68 -7.94
N ASP A 67 4.51 -12.28 -8.60
CA ASP A 67 4.59 -13.73 -8.79
C ASP A 67 5.48 -14.45 -7.77
N GLY A 68 6.21 -13.68 -6.93
CA GLY A 68 7.14 -14.22 -5.94
C GLY A 68 8.41 -14.83 -6.54
N VAL A 69 8.66 -14.63 -7.84
CA VAL A 69 9.77 -15.24 -8.57
C VAL A 69 10.53 -14.19 -9.39
N SER A 70 9.84 -13.48 -10.28
CA SER A 70 10.46 -12.62 -11.29
C SER A 70 10.27 -11.14 -11.00
N GLN A 71 9.13 -10.76 -10.42
CA GLN A 71 8.76 -9.36 -10.21
C GLN A 71 7.81 -9.17 -9.03
N VAL A 72 7.95 -7.99 -8.41
CA VAL A 72 7.05 -7.51 -7.36
C VAL A 72 6.66 -6.06 -7.64
N TYR A 73 5.47 -5.71 -7.17
CA TYR A 73 4.86 -4.40 -7.34
C TYR A 73 4.43 -3.83 -5.99
N ILE A 74 4.72 -2.54 -5.81
CA ILE A 74 4.15 -1.70 -4.76
C ILE A 74 3.40 -0.56 -5.44
N THR A 75 2.22 -0.20 -4.92
CA THR A 75 1.39 0.86 -5.53
C THR A 75 1.29 2.06 -4.58
N THR A 76 1.40 3.27 -5.13
CA THR A 76 1.10 4.53 -4.46
C THR A 76 0.36 5.46 -5.42
N ASP A 77 -0.43 6.40 -4.91
CA ASP A 77 -1.02 7.42 -5.78
C ASP A 77 0.04 8.42 -6.28
N THR A 78 -0.26 9.09 -7.40
CA THR A 78 0.60 10.08 -8.05
C THR A 78 0.39 11.50 -7.53
N HIS A 79 -0.35 11.71 -6.42
CA HIS A 79 -0.66 13.07 -5.97
C HIS A 79 0.65 13.82 -5.66
N PRO A 80 0.80 15.10 -6.06
CA PRO A 80 2.07 15.84 -5.88
C PRO A 80 2.59 15.88 -4.44
N SER A 81 1.70 15.83 -3.44
CA SER A 81 2.09 15.74 -2.02
C SER A 81 2.87 14.48 -1.69
N ASN A 82 2.71 13.41 -2.48
CA ASN A 82 3.30 12.09 -2.27
C ASN A 82 4.57 11.89 -3.10
N GLN A 83 5.13 12.94 -3.71
CA GLN A 83 6.39 12.84 -4.46
C GLN A 83 7.53 12.25 -3.64
N HIS A 84 7.61 12.58 -2.35
CA HIS A 84 8.60 12.04 -1.43
C HIS A 84 8.50 10.51 -1.27
N VAL A 85 7.29 9.94 -1.41
CA VAL A 85 7.06 8.48 -1.41
C VAL A 85 7.59 7.87 -2.70
N ILE A 86 7.32 8.51 -3.84
CA ILE A 86 7.83 8.08 -5.14
C ILE A 86 9.37 8.08 -5.13
N ASP A 87 9.98 9.15 -4.62
CA ASP A 87 11.44 9.28 -4.52
C ASP A 87 12.05 8.21 -3.61
N LEU A 88 11.39 7.91 -2.47
CA LEU A 88 11.78 6.84 -1.55
C LEU A 88 11.85 5.47 -2.26
N TYR A 89 10.86 5.18 -3.09
CA TYR A 89 10.80 3.91 -3.81
C TYR A 89 11.78 3.87 -4.99
N ARG A 90 11.97 4.98 -5.72
CA ARG A 90 13.01 5.10 -6.76
C ARG A 90 14.40 4.88 -6.18
N GLY A 91 14.68 5.43 -5.01
CA GLY A 91 15.94 5.19 -4.29
C GLY A 91 16.18 3.73 -3.87
N ARG A 92 15.15 2.87 -3.95
CA ARG A 92 15.22 1.41 -3.69
C ARG A 92 15.25 0.57 -4.96
N GLY A 93 15.41 1.19 -6.13
CA GLY A 93 15.49 0.48 -7.42
C GLY A 93 14.13 0.19 -8.06
N PHE A 94 13.04 0.75 -7.53
CA PHE A 94 11.74 0.65 -8.19
C PHE A 94 11.61 1.67 -9.33
N ASN A 95 11.11 1.22 -10.48
CA ASN A 95 10.81 2.08 -11.60
C ASN A 95 9.29 2.32 -11.71
N PRO A 96 8.86 3.58 -11.96
CA PRO A 96 7.47 3.87 -12.21
C PRO A 96 7.03 3.27 -13.56
N VAL A 97 5.95 2.50 -13.55
CA VAL A 97 5.23 2.08 -14.76
C VAL A 97 3.94 2.90 -14.81
N GLU A 98 3.82 3.81 -15.77
CA GLU A 98 2.68 4.74 -15.85
C GLU A 98 1.43 4.08 -16.45
N GLY A 99 0.31 4.17 -15.72
CA GLY A 99 -1.05 3.90 -16.19
C GLY A 99 -2.11 4.41 -15.20
N TYR A 100 -3.09 5.19 -15.67
CA TYR A 100 -4.32 5.60 -14.95
C TYR A 100 -4.18 6.39 -13.62
N GLY A 101 -3.18 7.26 -13.48
CA GLY A 101 -3.10 8.15 -12.30
C GLY A 101 -2.66 7.46 -11.00
N CYS A 102 -2.03 6.29 -11.12
CA CYS A 102 -1.38 5.55 -10.05
C CYS A 102 0.06 5.23 -10.48
N VAL A 103 1.03 5.32 -9.57
CA VAL A 103 2.40 4.84 -9.84
C VAL A 103 2.48 3.41 -9.33
N THR A 104 2.68 2.47 -10.26
CA THR A 104 3.15 1.14 -9.92
C THR A 104 4.66 1.16 -9.91
N LEU A 105 5.23 0.74 -8.80
CA LEU A 105 6.66 0.67 -8.56
C LEU A 105 7.05 -0.78 -8.73
N ALA A 106 7.88 -1.09 -9.73
CA ALA A 106 8.38 -2.45 -9.98
C ALA A 106 9.90 -2.53 -9.81
N GLN A 107 10.38 -3.59 -9.16
CA GLN A 107 11.80 -3.96 -9.10
C GLN A 107 12.00 -5.29 -9.84
N PHE A 108 12.88 -5.31 -10.85
CA PHE A 108 13.23 -6.50 -11.61
C PHE A 108 14.44 -7.19 -10.99
N THR A 109 14.46 -8.52 -11.00
CA THR A 109 15.53 -9.35 -10.38
C THR A 109 16.59 -9.80 -11.38
N PHE A 110 16.53 -9.33 -12.62
CA PHE A 110 17.43 -9.67 -13.73
C PHE A 110 17.76 -8.41 -14.54
N GLU A 111 18.98 -8.35 -15.10
CA GLU A 111 19.40 -7.31 -16.05
C GLU A 111 18.87 -7.60 -17.46
N PRO A 112 18.63 -6.56 -18.29
CA PRO A 112 18.01 -6.69 -19.61
C PRO A 112 18.82 -7.50 -20.64
#